data_AF-A0A937IDE0-F1
#
_entry.id   AF-A0A937IDE0-F1
#
_cell.length_a   1.000
_cell.length_b   1.000
_cell.length_c   1.000
_cell.angle_alpha   90.00
_cell.angle_beta   90.00
_cell.angle_gamma   90.00
#
_symmetry.space_group_name_H-M   'P 1'
#
loop_
_entity.id
_entity.type
_entity.pdbx_description
1 polymer ?
#
loop_
_entity_poly.entity_id
_entity_poly.type
_entity_poly.pdbx_seq_one_letter_code
_entity_poly.pdbx_strand_id
1 'polypeptide(L)'
;MPDDKSKVTQEELDSLQRPSPGTDLTGIRSALERRSKRFKYCWLTLMGITLSYLIAYFVGLIDPFMPAAATGLVVDNQLHQVRFLLAFVMVTVGTTALSFDWRVEEIFVISAWVQAYFVVTAMVRQWRSGADEALLPTIAMLSILLTIFSLLITLIIEERKRKTDL
;
A
#
# COMPACT_ATOMS: atom_id res chain seq x y z
N MET A 1 -26.01 17.08 50.74
CA MET A 1 -25.82 16.10 49.65
C MET A 1 -26.29 16.73 48.36
N PRO A 2 -25.59 16.49 47.24
CA PRO A 2 -24.61 17.47 46.74
C PRO A 2 -25.07 18.18 45.46
N ASP A 3 -24.69 19.44 45.36
CA ASP A 3 -24.74 20.26 44.15
C ASP A 3 -23.36 20.09 43.47
N ASP A 4 -23.10 18.88 42.93
CA ASP A 4 -21.86 18.57 42.21
C ASP A 4 -22.03 18.93 40.74
N LYS A 5 -22.02 20.25 40.47
CA LYS A 5 -21.79 20.75 39.12
C LYS A 5 -20.35 20.47 38.77
N SER A 6 -20.14 19.27 38.24
CA SER A 6 -19.03 18.85 37.39
C SER A 6 -18.39 20.07 36.71
N LYS A 7 -17.34 20.59 37.35
CA LYS A 7 -16.41 21.52 36.71
C LYS A 7 -15.57 20.65 35.80
N VAL A 8 -16.07 20.41 34.59
CA VAL A 8 -15.22 19.97 33.47
C VAL A 8 -14.04 20.95 33.46
N THR A 9 -12.87 20.46 33.87
CA THR A 9 -11.72 21.32 34.13
C THR A 9 -11.17 21.74 32.77
N GLN A 10 -10.64 22.97 32.63
CA GLN A 10 -10.10 23.45 31.36
C GLN A 10 -9.06 22.49 30.74
N GLU A 11 -8.40 21.67 31.55
CA GLU A 11 -7.52 20.58 31.11
C GLU A 11 -8.26 19.45 30.36
N GLU A 12 -9.48 19.10 30.76
CA GLU A 12 -10.32 18.12 30.03
C GLU A 12 -10.85 18.73 28.72
N LEU A 13 -11.24 20.00 28.72
CA LEU A 13 -11.61 20.71 27.49
C LEU A 13 -10.42 20.83 26.53
N ASP A 14 -9.23 21.16 27.03
CA ASP A 14 -8.00 21.20 26.24
C ASP A 14 -7.59 19.80 25.76
N SER A 15 -7.91 18.74 26.51
CA SER A 15 -7.68 17.36 26.07
C SER A 15 -8.61 16.95 24.91
N LEU A 16 -9.83 17.50 24.87
CA LEU A 16 -10.79 17.31 23.78
C LEU A 16 -10.50 18.19 22.56
N GLN A 17 -9.83 19.33 22.79
CA GLN A 17 -9.52 20.32 21.76
C GLN A 17 -8.11 20.17 21.18
N ARG A 18 -7.27 19.33 21.81
CA ARG A 18 -6.06 18.82 21.18
C ARG A 18 -6.44 18.14 19.87
N PRO A 19 -5.93 18.63 18.73
CA PRO A 19 -6.12 17.93 17.46
C PRO A 19 -5.67 16.50 17.69
N SER A 20 -6.56 15.53 17.47
CA SER A 20 -6.22 14.11 17.56
C SER A 20 -4.94 13.92 16.76
N PRO A 21 -3.82 13.50 17.40
CA PRO A 21 -2.56 13.32 16.69
C PRO A 21 -2.78 12.14 15.76
N GLY A 22 -3.08 12.37 14.49
CA GLY A 22 -3.36 11.25 13.59
C GLY A 22 -4.06 11.54 12.27
N THR A 23 -4.70 12.70 12.09
CA THR A 23 -5.48 12.97 10.86
C THR A 23 -4.95 14.10 9.99
N ASP A 24 -3.87 14.77 10.39
CA ASP A 24 -3.33 15.90 9.63
C ASP A 24 -2.17 15.47 8.72
N LEU A 25 -2.13 15.99 7.48
CA LEU A 25 -1.09 15.70 6.47
C LEU A 25 0.31 16.09 6.95
N THR A 26 0.38 16.96 7.98
CA THR A 26 1.58 17.32 8.72
C THR A 26 2.26 16.11 9.37
N GLY A 27 1.51 15.10 9.83
CA GLY A 27 2.06 13.86 10.39
C GLY A 27 2.89 13.08 9.36
N ILE A 28 2.29 12.82 8.18
CA ILE A 28 2.95 12.17 7.04
C ILE A 28 4.18 12.95 6.61
N ARG A 29 4.05 14.28 6.48
CA ARG A 29 5.17 15.14 6.09
C ARG A 29 6.32 15.07 7.09
N SER A 30 6.04 15.16 8.39
CA SER A 30 7.06 15.08 9.44
C SER A 30 7.72 13.71 9.52
N ALA A 31 6.98 12.64 9.24
CA ALA A 31 7.50 11.29 9.15
C ALA A 31 8.42 11.15 7.94
N LEU A 32 8.00 11.64 6.76
CA LEU A 32 8.84 11.63 5.56
C LEU A 32 10.08 12.52 5.70
N GLU A 33 10.00 13.68 6.36
CA GLU A 33 11.13 14.59 6.56
C GLU A 33 12.30 13.90 7.25
N ARG A 34 12.02 13.00 8.20
CA ARG A 34 12.98 12.17 8.95
C ARG A 34 13.58 10.99 8.16
N ARG A 35 13.06 10.68 6.96
CA ARG A 35 13.50 9.54 6.14
C ARG A 35 14.50 9.96 5.06
N SER A 36 15.24 8.99 4.51
CA SER A 36 16.20 9.23 3.43
C SER A 36 15.51 9.74 2.16
N LYS A 37 16.24 10.46 1.30
CA LYS A 37 15.69 10.91 0.00
C LYS A 37 15.19 9.74 -0.86
N ARG A 38 15.91 8.62 -0.84
CA ARG A 38 15.55 7.39 -1.57
C ARG A 38 14.22 6.81 -1.08
N PHE A 39 14.05 6.72 0.24
CA PHE A 39 12.79 6.28 0.83
C PHE A 39 11.61 7.13 0.36
N LYS A 40 11.76 8.46 0.38
CA LYS A 40 10.70 9.39 -0.05
C LYS A 40 10.29 9.17 -1.50
N TYR A 41 11.26 9.07 -2.42
CA TYR A 41 10.98 8.82 -3.83
C TYR A 41 10.34 7.45 -4.04
N CYS A 42 10.86 6.39 -3.41
CA CYS A 42 10.26 5.06 -3.53
C CYS A 42 8.83 5.02 -2.99
N TRP A 43 8.57 5.67 -1.85
CA TRP A 43 7.25 5.76 -1.25
C TRP A 43 6.28 6.52 -2.15
N LEU A 44 6.67 7.70 -2.65
CA LEU A 44 5.83 8.49 -3.56
C LEU A 44 5.55 7.76 -4.87
N THR A 45 6.54 7.07 -5.44
CA THR A 45 6.35 6.25 -6.64
C THR A 45 5.41 5.07 -6.37
N LEU A 46 5.56 4.39 -5.23
CA LEU A 46 4.67 3.31 -4.82
C LEU A 46 3.23 3.80 -4.67
N MET A 47 3.02 4.92 -3.97
CA MET A 47 1.71 5.56 -3.81
C MET A 47 1.14 6.00 -5.15
N GLY A 48 1.95 6.63 -6.01
CA GLY A 48 1.53 7.07 -7.33
C GLY A 48 1.06 5.92 -8.21
N ILE A 49 1.83 4.83 -8.28
CA ILE A 49 1.48 3.64 -9.07
C ILE A 49 0.20 2.99 -8.52
N THR A 50 0.15 2.73 -7.21
CA THR A 50 -0.99 2.05 -6.59
C THR A 50 -2.27 2.87 -6.67
N LEU A 51 -2.21 4.18 -6.43
CA LEU A 51 -3.38 5.06 -6.49
C LEU A 51 -3.84 5.26 -7.94
N SER A 52 -2.92 5.43 -8.90
CA SER A 52 -3.27 5.53 -10.32
C SER A 52 -3.94 4.24 -10.79
N TYR A 53 -3.42 3.08 -10.37
CA TYR A 53 -4.02 1.78 -10.64
C TYR A 53 -5.41 1.67 -10.01
N LEU A 54 -5.58 2.18 -8.79
CA LEU A 54 -6.86 2.19 -8.10
C LEU A 54 -7.91 3.05 -8.83
N ILE A 55 -7.54 4.27 -9.21
CA ILE A 55 -8.40 5.21 -9.94
C ILE A 55 -8.78 4.63 -11.31
N ALA A 56 -7.81 4.08 -12.03
CA ALA A 56 -8.04 3.52 -13.36
C ALA A 56 -9.05 2.35 -13.32
N TYR A 57 -9.06 1.55 -12.26
CA TYR A 57 -10.07 0.52 -12.05
C TYR A 57 -11.44 1.09 -11.68
N PHE A 58 -11.52 2.04 -10.73
CA PHE A 58 -12.81 2.62 -10.31
C PHE A 58 -13.51 3.40 -11.42
N VAL A 59 -12.74 4.04 -12.31
CA VAL A 59 -13.27 4.78 -13.47
C VAL A 59 -13.58 3.83 -14.66
N GLY A 60 -13.30 2.53 -14.52
CA GLY A 60 -13.55 1.54 -15.58
C GLY A 60 -12.59 1.63 -16.76
N LEU A 61 -11.45 2.30 -16.59
CA LEU A 61 -10.41 2.43 -17.61
C LEU A 61 -9.63 1.12 -17.81
N ILE A 62 -9.47 0.34 -16.72
CA ILE A 62 -8.93 -1.01 -16.78
C ILE A 62 -10.12 -1.96 -16.81
N ASP A 63 -10.25 -2.68 -17.92
CA ASP A 63 -11.32 -3.65 -18.09
C ASP A 63 -11.20 -4.72 -16.99
N PRO A 64 -12.20 -4.91 -16.10
CA PRO A 64 -12.14 -5.92 -15.04
C PRO A 64 -11.96 -7.34 -15.60
N PHE A 65 -12.29 -7.53 -16.88
CA PHE A 65 -12.08 -8.79 -17.59
C PHE A 65 -10.70 -8.96 -18.21
N MET A 66 -9.78 -8.00 -18.15
CA MET A 66 -8.47 -8.11 -18.80
C MET A 66 -7.67 -9.39 -18.45
N PRO A 67 -7.74 -9.95 -17.21
CA PRO A 67 -7.18 -11.26 -16.90
C PRO A 67 -8.03 -12.43 -17.44
N ALA A 68 -9.35 -12.34 -17.36
CA ALA A 68 -10.29 -13.39 -17.78
C ALA A 68 -10.45 -13.47 -19.31
N ALA A 69 -10.25 -12.38 -20.04
CA ALA A 69 -10.21 -12.31 -21.49
C ALA A 69 -8.91 -12.93 -22.03
N ALA A 70 -7.82 -12.86 -21.26
CA ALA A 70 -6.54 -13.46 -21.62
C ALA A 70 -6.45 -14.98 -21.34
N THR A 71 -7.23 -15.50 -20.37
CA THR A 71 -7.16 -16.91 -19.94
C THR A 71 -8.46 -17.70 -20.07
N GLY A 72 -9.59 -17.02 -20.36
CA GLY A 72 -10.93 -17.62 -20.42
C GLY A 72 -11.52 -18.05 -19.07
N LEU A 73 -10.84 -17.79 -17.95
CA LEU A 73 -11.21 -18.32 -16.63
C LEU A 73 -11.73 -17.22 -15.70
N VAL A 74 -12.97 -17.39 -15.21
CA VAL A 74 -13.64 -16.48 -14.25
C VAL A 74 -12.84 -16.32 -12.94
N VAL A 75 -12.09 -17.36 -12.55
CA VAL A 75 -11.23 -17.35 -11.35
C VAL A 75 -10.15 -16.26 -11.42
N ASP A 76 -9.69 -15.91 -12.61
CA ASP A 76 -8.67 -14.88 -12.78
C ASP A 76 -9.18 -13.46 -12.55
N ASN A 77 -10.49 -13.24 -12.73
CA ASN A 77 -11.16 -12.00 -12.35
C ASN A 77 -11.27 -11.87 -10.83
N GLN A 78 -11.65 -12.95 -10.13
CA GLN A 78 -11.73 -12.94 -8.66
C GLN A 78 -10.37 -12.69 -8.01
N LEU A 79 -9.31 -13.33 -8.52
CA LEU A 79 -7.95 -13.11 -8.03
C LEU A 79 -7.48 -11.66 -8.26
N HIS A 80 -7.88 -11.06 -9.38
CA HIS A 80 -7.60 -9.65 -9.66
C HIS A 80 -8.30 -8.71 -8.66
N GLN A 81 -9.57 -8.97 -8.36
CA GLN A 81 -10.34 -8.20 -7.36
C GLN A 81 -9.73 -8.32 -5.96
N VAL A 82 -9.31 -9.53 -5.55
CA VAL A 82 -8.64 -9.75 -4.26
C VAL A 82 -7.32 -8.98 -4.18
N ARG A 83 -6.51 -9.01 -5.25
CA ARG A 83 -5.28 -8.23 -5.34
C ARG A 83 -5.55 -6.74 -5.22
N PHE A 84 -6.62 -6.27 -5.85
CA PHE A 84 -7.03 -4.88 -5.83
C PHE A 84 -7.43 -4.41 -4.43
N LEU A 85 -8.26 -5.19 -3.73
CA LEU A 85 -8.64 -4.93 -2.35
C LEU A 85 -7.42 -4.92 -1.41
N LEU A 86 -6.52 -5.89 -1.58
CA LEU A 86 -5.29 -5.98 -0.80
C LEU A 86 -4.36 -4.79 -1.03
N ALA A 87 -4.25 -4.29 -2.27
CA ALA A 87 -3.47 -3.09 -2.56
C ALA A 87 -4.02 -1.86 -1.81
N PHE A 88 -5.35 -1.68 -1.79
CA PHE A 88 -5.98 -0.61 -1.01
C PHE A 88 -5.70 -0.72 0.49
N VAL A 89 -5.84 -1.93 1.05
CA VAL A 89 -5.56 -2.19 2.47
C VAL A 89 -4.10 -1.91 2.80
N MET A 90 -3.15 -2.38 1.99
CA MET A 90 -1.71 -2.14 2.20
C MET A 90 -1.34 -0.67 2.11
N VAL A 91 -1.92 0.07 1.16
CA VAL A 91 -1.70 1.52 1.04
C VAL A 91 -2.21 2.24 2.28
N THR A 92 -3.42 1.90 2.73
CA THR A 92 -4.04 2.53 3.91
C THR A 92 -3.22 2.24 5.16
N VAL A 93 -2.96 0.96 5.45
CA VAL A 93 -2.20 0.52 6.63
C VAL A 93 -0.76 1.03 6.58
N GLY A 94 -0.10 0.98 5.43
CA GLY A 94 1.25 1.50 5.23
C GLY A 94 1.35 3.01 5.44
N THR A 95 0.37 3.76 4.94
CA THR A 95 0.32 5.22 5.14
C THR A 95 0.07 5.56 6.60
N THR A 96 -0.87 4.87 7.27
CA THR A 96 -1.13 5.05 8.70
C THR A 96 0.11 4.71 9.52
N ALA A 97 0.73 3.56 9.28
CA ALA A 97 1.95 3.14 9.96
C ALA A 97 3.08 4.16 9.82
N LEU A 98 3.28 4.68 8.61
CA LEU A 98 4.27 5.72 8.35
C LEU A 98 3.93 7.02 9.10
N SER A 99 2.66 7.40 9.15
CA SER A 99 2.19 8.61 9.85
C SER A 99 2.49 8.58 11.35
N PHE A 100 2.41 7.40 11.95
CA PHE A 100 2.65 7.18 13.39
C PHE A 100 4.07 6.69 13.72
N ASP A 101 4.95 6.54 12.72
CA ASP A 101 6.26 5.86 12.84
C ASP A 101 6.16 4.48 13.53
N TRP A 102 5.04 3.79 13.34
CA TRP A 102 4.68 2.57 14.07
C TRP A 102 4.84 1.33 13.21
N ARG A 103 5.77 0.44 13.58
CA ARG A 103 5.99 -0.89 12.95
C ARG A 103 6.08 -0.83 11.41
N VAL A 104 6.70 0.23 10.90
CA VAL A 104 6.78 0.52 9.46
C VAL A 104 7.48 -0.60 8.69
N GLU A 105 8.59 -1.12 9.24
CA GLU A 105 9.33 -2.22 8.62
C GLU A 105 8.49 -3.49 8.51
N GLU A 106 7.83 -3.88 9.61
CA GLU A 106 7.04 -5.10 9.68
C GLU A 106 5.88 -5.06 8.68
N ILE A 107 5.23 -3.90 8.55
CA ILE A 107 4.12 -3.70 7.61
C ILE A 107 4.62 -3.79 6.16
N PHE A 108 5.79 -3.23 5.84
CA PHE A 108 6.37 -3.40 4.51
C PHE A 108 6.83 -4.82 4.24
N VAL A 109 7.38 -5.54 5.23
CA VAL A 109 7.75 -6.96 5.09
C VAL A 109 6.52 -7.82 4.81
N ILE A 110 5.43 -7.63 5.55
CA ILE A 110 4.17 -8.35 5.28
C ILE A 110 3.65 -8.03 3.87
N SER A 111 3.66 -6.75 3.50
CA SER A 111 3.24 -6.31 2.16
C SER A 111 4.11 -6.94 1.06
N ALA A 112 5.43 -7.04 1.28
CA ALA A 112 6.35 -7.68 0.35
C ALA A 112 6.09 -9.17 0.18
N TRP A 113 5.73 -9.89 1.26
CA TRP A 113 5.36 -11.31 1.17
C TRP A 113 4.08 -11.53 0.38
N VAL A 114 3.05 -10.71 0.60
CA VAL A 114 1.81 -10.79 -0.18
C VAL A 114 2.10 -10.45 -1.65
N GLN A 115 2.94 -9.45 -1.90
CA GLN A 115 3.36 -9.10 -3.27
C GLN A 115 4.16 -10.23 -3.93
N ALA A 116 5.04 -10.91 -3.21
CA ALA A 116 5.79 -12.06 -3.71
C ALA A 116 4.86 -13.21 -4.09
N TYR A 117 3.82 -13.48 -3.28
CA TYR A 117 2.78 -14.45 -3.62
C TYR A 117 2.11 -14.12 -4.97
N PHE A 118 1.77 -12.85 -5.21
CA PHE A 118 1.18 -12.43 -6.48
C PHE A 118 2.14 -12.53 -7.67
N VAL A 119 3.44 -12.25 -7.48
CA VAL A 119 4.45 -12.45 -8.53
C VAL A 119 4.57 -13.93 -8.89
N VAL A 120 4.71 -14.80 -7.89
CA VAL A 120 4.88 -16.26 -8.11
C VAL A 120 3.65 -16.86 -8.76
N THR A 121 2.45 -16.53 -8.29
CA THR A 121 1.20 -17.04 -8.87
C THR A 121 0.98 -16.54 -10.30
N ALA A 122 1.33 -15.29 -10.59
CA ALA A 122 1.29 -14.76 -11.96
C ALA A 122 2.27 -15.50 -12.90
N MET A 123 3.50 -15.77 -12.44
CA MET A 123 4.49 -16.54 -13.20
C MET A 123 4.02 -17.97 -13.50
N VAL A 124 3.54 -18.69 -12.48
CA VAL A 124 3.04 -20.07 -12.64
C VAL A 124 1.87 -20.12 -13.61
N ARG A 125 0.98 -19.13 -13.57
CA ARG A 125 -0.18 -19.07 -14.47
C ARG A 125 0.24 -18.78 -15.91
N GLN A 126 1.16 -17.86 -16.14
CA GLN A 126 1.73 -17.57 -17.47
C GLN A 126 2.41 -18.81 -18.06
N TRP A 127 3.18 -19.54 -17.25
CA TRP A 127 3.81 -20.79 -17.68
C TRP A 127 2.77 -21.82 -18.14
N ARG A 128 1.62 -21.89 -17.45
CA ARG A 128 0.56 -22.86 -17.74
C ARG A 128 -0.32 -22.46 -18.93
N SER A 129 -0.50 -21.16 -19.19
CA SER A 129 -1.46 -20.70 -20.21
C SER A 129 -0.97 -20.89 -21.65
N GLY A 130 0.35 -20.91 -21.90
CA GLY A 130 0.93 -21.22 -23.22
C GLY A 130 0.47 -20.35 -24.40
N ALA A 131 -0.27 -19.26 -24.14
CA ALA A 131 -0.94 -18.45 -25.15
C ALA A 131 -0.06 -17.27 -25.61
N ASP A 132 0.40 -17.33 -26.86
CA ASP A 132 1.21 -16.28 -27.49
C ASP A 132 0.45 -14.96 -27.70
N GLU A 133 -0.86 -15.01 -27.91
CA GLU A 133 -1.69 -13.80 -28.15
C GLU A 133 -1.82 -12.90 -26.91
N ALA A 134 -1.53 -13.43 -25.71
CA ALA A 134 -1.61 -12.70 -24.44
C ALA A 134 -0.24 -12.29 -23.87
N LEU A 135 0.84 -12.40 -24.65
CA LEU A 135 2.21 -12.26 -24.15
C LEU A 135 2.52 -10.82 -23.67
N LEU A 136 2.21 -9.80 -24.48
CA LEU A 136 2.42 -8.39 -24.14
C LEU A 136 1.67 -7.93 -22.86
N PRO A 137 0.35 -8.13 -22.72
CA PRO A 137 -0.36 -7.71 -21.51
C PRO A 137 0.10 -8.48 -20.26
N THR A 138 0.50 -9.74 -20.41
CA THR A 138 1.03 -10.54 -19.30
C THR A 138 2.40 -10.03 -18.84
N ILE A 139 3.31 -9.71 -19.77
CA ILE A 139 4.60 -9.08 -19.46
C ILE A 139 4.40 -7.74 -18.78
N ALA A 140 3.45 -6.91 -19.24
CA ALA A 140 3.15 -5.62 -18.63
C ALA A 140 2.67 -5.79 -17.18
N MET A 141 1.75 -6.73 -16.93
CA MET A 141 1.29 -7.04 -15.57
C MET A 141 2.42 -7.55 -14.68
N LEU A 142 3.25 -8.48 -15.18
CA LEU A 142 4.40 -9.00 -14.42
C LEU A 142 5.40 -7.89 -14.08
N SER A 143 5.66 -6.99 -15.03
CA SER A 143 6.57 -5.85 -14.87
C SER A 143 6.08 -4.89 -13.78
N ILE A 144 4.77 -4.61 -13.73
CA ILE A 144 4.17 -3.80 -12.66
C ILE A 144 4.35 -4.51 -11.31
N LEU A 145 4.07 -5.82 -11.23
CA LEU A 145 4.20 -6.57 -9.99
C LEU A 145 5.64 -6.59 -9.46
N LEU A 146 6.62 -6.79 -10.34
CA LEU A 146 8.05 -6.76 -10.00
C LEU A 146 8.52 -5.36 -9.62
N THR A 147 7.99 -4.32 -10.26
CA THR A 147 8.29 -2.93 -9.91
C THR A 147 7.81 -2.61 -8.49
N ILE A 148 6.56 -2.96 -8.17
CA ILE A 148 5.99 -2.79 -6.83
C ILE A 148 6.81 -3.58 -5.80
N PHE A 149 7.16 -4.82 -6.10
CA PHE A 149 7.99 -5.64 -5.22
C PHE A 149 9.37 -5.01 -4.97
N SER A 150 10.04 -4.53 -6.01
CA SER A 150 11.34 -3.86 -5.90
C SER A 150 11.29 -2.58 -5.08
N LEU A 151 10.20 -1.80 -5.21
CA LEU A 151 9.96 -0.61 -4.40
C LEU A 151 9.78 -0.99 -2.91
N LEU A 152 9.01 -2.03 -2.60
CA LEU A 152 8.83 -2.52 -1.23
C LEU A 152 10.16 -2.99 -0.62
N ILE A 153 10.96 -3.75 -1.35
CA ILE A 153 12.29 -4.18 -0.88
C ILE A 153 13.20 -2.96 -0.62
N THR A 154 13.17 -1.96 -1.50
CA THR A 154 13.95 -0.73 -1.31
C THR A 154 13.51 0.02 -0.05
N LEU A 155 12.20 0.13 0.20
CA LEU A 155 11.65 0.75 1.40
C LEU A 155 12.09 0.00 2.67
N ILE A 156 12.05 -1.34 2.67
CA ILE A 156 12.50 -2.17 3.80
C ILE A 156 13.99 -1.96 4.07
N ILE A 157 14.83 -1.94 3.02
CA ILE A 157 16.28 -1.74 3.18
C ILE A 157 16.57 -0.36 3.76
N GLU A 158 15.94 0.69 3.23
CA GLU A 158 16.14 2.05 3.72
C GLU A 158 15.59 2.26 5.14
N GLU A 159 14.49 1.58 5.49
CA GLU A 159 13.95 1.54 6.84
C GLU A 159 14.93 0.91 7.83
N ARG A 160 15.51 -0.25 7.48
CA ARG A 160 16.50 -0.96 8.29
C ARG A 160 17.75 -0.13 8.52
N LYS A 161 18.27 0.51 7.46
CA LYS A 161 19.43 1.40 7.58
C LYS A 161 19.18 2.51 8.61
N ARG A 162 18.02 3.19 8.55
CA ARG A 162 17.67 4.20 9.56
C ARG A 162 17.68 3.63 10.98
N LYS A 163 17.18 2.41 11.20
CA LYS A 163 17.18 1.79 12.53
C LYS A 163 18.58 1.40 13.01
N THR A 164 19.52 1.11 12.11
CA THR A 164 20.92 0.77 12.43
C THR A 164 21.79 2.01 12.66
N ASP A 165 21.47 3.12 11.99
CA ASP A 165 22.19 4.39 12.12
C ASP A 165 21.75 5.24 13.34
N LEU A 166 20.72 4.79 14.08
CA LEU A 166 20.18 5.39 15.32
C LEU A 166 20.69 4.64 16.56
#